data_AF-A0A7V4LCJ4-F1
#
_entry.id   AF-A0A7V4LCJ4-F1
#
_cell.length_a   1.000
_cell.length_b   1.000
_cell.length_c   1.000
_cell.angle_alpha   90.00
_cell.angle_beta   90.00
_cell.angle_gamma   90.00
#
_symmetry.space_group_name_H-M   'P 1'
#
loop_
_entity.id
_entity.type
_entity.pdbx_description
1 polymer ?
#
loop_
_entity_poly.entity_id
_entity_poly.type
_entity_poly.pdbx_seq_one_letter_code
_entity_poly.pdbx_strand_id
1 'polypeptide(L)'
;MRFFVTAADSQELVEVLKAEGVPYQMGKGGSIRELGTGSYEIYTVDAYLPEIKISHTDQRLDADSRAFQLPSGRLIITDLEGNLEQIISPPAGK
;
A
#
# COMPACT_ATOMS: atom_id res chain seq x y z
N MET A 1 -0.68 7.91 6.87
CA MET A 1 -0.49 7.78 5.42
C MET A 1 -1.82 7.46 4.77
N ARG A 2 -2.08 7.97 3.56
CA ARG A 2 -3.24 7.60 2.74
C ARG A 2 -2.76 6.79 1.55
N PHE A 3 -3.33 5.60 1.40
CA PHE A 3 -3.11 4.70 0.27
C PHE A 3 -4.24 4.84 -0.74
N PHE A 4 -3.90 4.89 -2.02
CA PHE A 4 -4.85 4.82 -3.13
C PHE A 4 -4.79 3.42 -3.72
N VAL A 5 -5.93 2.73 -3.75
CA VAL A 5 -5.99 1.31 -4.09
C VAL A 5 -7.20 1.02 -4.97
N THR A 6 -7.08 0.05 -5.86
CA THR A 6 -8.24 -0.49 -6.58
C THR A 6 -9.13 -1.30 -5.64
N ALA A 7 -10.33 -1.67 -6.09
CA ALA A 7 -11.22 -2.53 -5.31
C ALA A 7 -10.54 -3.83 -4.85
N ALA A 8 -9.76 -4.48 -5.72
CA ALA A 8 -9.07 -5.72 -5.42
C ALA A 8 -7.95 -5.52 -4.39
N ASP A 9 -7.07 -4.54 -4.64
CA ASP A 9 -5.94 -4.24 -3.76
C ASP A 9 -6.39 -3.72 -2.38
N SER A 10 -7.55 -3.05 -2.33
CA SER A 10 -8.11 -2.57 -1.07
C SER A 10 -8.47 -3.72 -0.12
N GLN A 11 -8.91 -4.86 -0.64
CA GLN A 11 -9.23 -6.02 0.18
C GLN A 11 -7.95 -6.59 0.79
N GLU A 12 -6.92 -6.82 -0.03
CA GLU A 12 -5.64 -7.34 0.44
C GLU A 12 -5.00 -6.41 1.49
N LEU A 13 -4.94 -5.11 1.22
CA LEU A 13 -4.37 -4.13 2.15
C LEU A 13 -5.13 -4.10 3.48
N VAL A 14 -6.47 -4.11 3.44
CA VAL A 14 -7.30 -4.10 4.64
C VAL A 14 -7.12 -5.39 5.45
N GLU A 15 -7.01 -6.56 4.80
CA GLU A 15 -6.75 -7.81 5.48
C GLU A 15 -5.40 -7.80 6.18
N VAL A 16 -4.35 -7.29 5.53
CA VAL A 16 -3.04 -7.12 6.15
C VAL A 16 -3.11 -6.18 7.35
N LEU A 17 -3.72 -5.00 7.20
CA LEU A 17 -3.85 -4.03 8.29
C LEU A 17 -4.66 -4.59 9.47
N LYS A 18 -5.73 -5.34 9.21
CA LYS A 18 -6.52 -6.04 10.24
C LYS A 18 -5.71 -7.11 10.95
N ALA A 19 -5.00 -7.96 10.20
CA ALA A 19 -4.19 -9.04 10.77
C ALA A 19 -3.08 -8.50 11.69
N GLU A 20 -2.54 -7.35 11.33
CA GLU A 20 -1.49 -6.65 12.07
C GLU A 20 -2.03 -5.76 13.21
N GLY A 21 -3.36 -5.65 13.36
CA GLY A 21 -3.99 -4.80 14.37
C GLY A 21 -3.75 -3.29 14.15
N VAL A 22 -3.42 -2.89 12.92
CA VAL A 22 -3.17 -1.49 12.58
C VAL A 22 -4.52 -0.76 12.41
N PRO A 23 -4.76 0.35 13.11
CA PRO A 23 -5.95 1.14 12.90
C PRO A 23 -5.92 1.78 11.50
N TYR A 24 -7.00 1.58 10.75
CA TYR A 24 -7.17 2.16 9.44
C TYR A 24 -8.61 2.68 9.26
N GLN A 25 -8.76 3.62 8.35
CA GLN A 25 -10.04 4.16 7.90
C GLN A 25 -10.12 4.00 6.40
N MET A 26 -11.18 3.36 5.91
CA MET A 26 -11.43 3.20 4.49
C MET A 26 -12.44 4.25 4.02
N GLY A 27 -12.19 4.81 2.84
CA GLY A 27 -13.05 5.76 2.15
C GLY A 27 -13.14 5.44 0.67
N LYS A 28 -14.16 5.99 0.01
CA LYS A 28 -14.28 5.94 -1.44
C LYS A 28 -13.58 7.17 -2.02
N GLY A 29 -12.48 6.97 -2.74
CA GLY A 29 -11.66 8.05 -3.29
C GLY A 29 -12.27 8.65 -4.55
N GLY A 30 -12.79 7.80 -5.44
CA GLY A 30 -13.42 8.24 -6.68
C GLY A 30 -13.60 7.10 -7.66
N SER A 31 -13.94 7.45 -8.90
CA SER A 31 -13.98 6.51 -10.02
C SER A 31 -13.15 7.09 -11.15
N ILE A 32 -12.07 6.40 -11.54
CA ILE A 32 -11.29 6.78 -12.71
C ILE A 32 -11.97 6.16 -13.93
N ARG A 33 -12.32 7.01 -14.89
CA ARG A 33 -12.94 6.58 -16.15
C ARG A 33 -11.84 6.54 -17.21
N GLU A 34 -11.38 5.34 -17.54
CA GLU A 34 -10.46 5.17 -18.65
C GLU A 34 -11.24 5.20 -19.98
N LEU A 35 -10.79 6.04 -20.90
CA LEU A 35 -11.37 6.20 -22.23
C LEU A 35 -11.20 4.90 -23.03
N GLY A 36 -12.27 4.09 -23.08
CA GLY A 36 -12.39 2.92 -23.96
C GLY A 36 -12.52 1.57 -23.26
N THR A 37 -12.22 1.48 -21.95
CA THR A 37 -12.07 0.18 -21.27
C THR A 37 -12.97 0.01 -20.05
N GLY A 38 -13.53 1.09 -19.50
CA GLY A 38 -14.45 1.06 -18.37
C GLY A 38 -14.15 2.12 -17.31
N SER A 39 -14.91 2.10 -16.22
CA SER A 39 -14.61 2.89 -15.01
C SER A 39 -14.22 1.93 -13.89
N TYR A 40 -13.09 2.18 -13.23
CA TYR A 40 -12.71 1.48 -12.01
C TYR A 40 -12.83 2.42 -10.81
N GLU A 41 -13.28 1.83 -9.70
CA GLU A 41 -13.41 2.54 -8.43
C GLU A 41 -12.07 2.53 -7.71
N ILE A 42 -11.65 3.71 -7.26
CA ILE A 42 -10.49 3.91 -6.41
C ILE A 42 -10.97 4.13 -4.99
N TYR A 43 -10.37 3.38 -4.08
CA TYR A 43 -10.60 3.46 -2.65
C TYR A 43 -9.39 4.11 -1.99
N THR A 44 -9.65 4.82 -0.89
CA THR A 44 -8.62 5.40 -0.06
C THR A 44 -8.56 4.65 1.25
N VAL A 45 -7.37 4.22 1.65
CA VAL A 45 -7.14 3.61 2.97
C VAL A 45 -6.20 4.51 3.74
N ASP A 46 -6.69 5.15 4.79
CA ASP A 46 -5.87 5.95 5.69
C ASP A 46 -5.41 5.05 6.84
N ALA A 47 -4.12 4.82 6.99
CA ALA A 47 -3.55 4.09 8.13
C ALA A 47 -2.39 4.85 8.76
N TYR A 48 -2.21 4.67 10.07
CA TYR A 48 -1.11 5.28 10.80
C TYR A 48 0.07 4.30 10.86
N LEU A 49 0.96 4.41 9.87
CA LEU A 49 2.17 3.59 9.77
C LEU A 49 3.41 4.48 9.71
N PRO A 50 4.51 4.09 10.37
CA PRO A 50 5.77 4.79 10.24
C PRO A 50 6.34 4.59 8.82
N GLU A 51 6.65 5.70 8.17
CA GLU A 51 7.43 5.69 6.93
C GLU A 51 8.88 5.32 7.27
N ILE A 52 9.44 4.38 6.53
CA ILE A 52 10.84 3.99 6.64
C ILE A 52 11.59 4.38 5.37
N LYS A 53 12.82 4.84 5.54
CA LYS A 53 13.73 5.04 4.41
C LYS A 53 14.27 3.69 3.98
N ILE A 54 13.91 3.28 2.79
CA ILE A 54 14.52 2.11 2.17
C ILE A 54 15.88 2.57 1.62
N SER A 55 16.96 1.92 2.06
CA SER A 55 18.26 2.16 1.44
C SER A 55 18.24 1.55 0.03
N HIS A 56 18.82 2.28 -0.94
CA HIS A 56 18.95 1.90 -2.36
C HIS A 56 19.60 0.52 -2.65
N THR A 57 20.00 -0.22 -1.61
CA THR A 57 20.53 -1.58 -1.69
C THR A 57 19.43 -2.63 -1.95
N ASP A 58 18.17 -2.31 -1.67
CA ASP A 58 17.04 -3.18 -1.99
C ASP A 58 16.68 -3.03 -3.47
N GLN A 59 17.33 -3.83 -4.33
CA GLN A 59 17.10 -3.86 -5.80
C GLN A 59 15.64 -4.15 -6.23
N ARG A 60 14.74 -4.40 -5.27
CA ARG A 60 13.33 -4.68 -5.49
C ARG A 60 12.45 -3.42 -5.47
N LEU A 61 13.04 -2.26 -5.17
CA LEU A 61 12.30 -1.05 -4.89
C LEU A 61 12.83 0.08 -5.76
N ASP A 62 11.95 0.69 -6.54
CA ASP A 62 12.28 1.85 -7.36
C ASP A 62 12.72 3.02 -6.47
N ALA A 63 13.62 3.85 -6.99
CA ALA A 63 14.22 4.96 -6.25
C ALA A 63 13.18 6.00 -5.78
N ASP A 64 11.98 5.97 -6.38
CA ASP A 64 10.84 6.84 -6.12
C ASP A 64 9.71 6.13 -5.35
N SER A 65 9.98 5.00 -4.70
CA SER A 65 8.99 4.33 -3.84
C SER A 65 9.11 4.74 -2.37
N ARG A 66 7.98 4.80 -1.66
CA ARG A 66 7.89 4.95 -0.20
C ARG A 66 7.58 3.60 0.44
N ALA A 67 8.21 3.30 1.57
CA ALA A 67 7.86 2.14 2.38
C ALA A 67 7.30 2.52 3.73
N PHE A 68 6.33 1.73 4.16
CA PHE A 68 5.72 1.81 5.47
C PHE A 68 5.88 0.48 6.18
N GLN A 69 6.45 0.52 7.38
CA GLN A 69 6.69 -0.70 8.16
C GLN A 69 5.45 -1.07 8.97
N LEU A 70 5.01 -2.31 8.82
CA LEU A 70 3.99 -2.95 9.63
C LEU A 70 4.58 -3.52 10.92
N PRO A 71 3.77 -3.69 11.98
CA PRO A 71 4.21 -4.27 13.25
C PRO A 71 4.96 -5.61 13.15
N SER A 72 4.60 -6.48 12.21
CA SER A 72 5.27 -7.76 11.96
C SER A 72 6.60 -7.64 11.22
N GLY A 73 7.00 -6.43 10.82
CA GLY A 73 8.15 -6.19 9.94
C GLY A 73 7.86 -6.35 8.44
N ARG A 74 6.60 -6.59 8.05
CA ARG A 74 6.15 -6.47 6.65
C ARG A 74 6.27 -5.02 6.18
N LEU A 75 6.48 -4.82 4.89
CA LEU A 75 6.60 -3.50 4.29
C LEU A 75 5.47 -3.30 3.28
N ILE A 76 4.77 -2.17 3.40
CA ILE A 76 3.85 -1.69 2.38
C ILE A 76 4.60 -0.68 1.54
N ILE A 77 4.64 -0.91 0.24
CA ILE A 77 5.36 -0.11 -0.74
C ILE A 77 4.34 0.66 -1.57
N THR A 78 4.57 1.95 -1.70
CA THR A 78 3.77 2.83 -2.55
C THR A 78 4.67 3.64 -3.45
N ASP A 79 4.12 4.20 -4.52
CA ASP A 79 4.80 5.26 -5.26
C ASP A 79 4.72 6.61 -4.48
N LEU A 80 5.28 7.67 -5.04
CA LEU A 80 5.28 9.02 -4.42
C LEU A 80 3.88 9.63 -4.24
N GLU A 81 2.93 9.26 -5.10
CA GLU A 81 1.53 9.68 -5.05
C GLU A 81 0.71 8.85 -4.04
N GLY A 82 1.26 7.73 -3.56
CA GLY A 82 0.65 6.88 -2.54
C GLY A 82 -0.23 5.76 -3.09
N ASN A 83 -0.12 5.43 -4.37
CA ASN A 83 -0.74 4.22 -4.91
C ASN A 83 0.00 3.00 -4.39
N LEU A 84 -0.75 1.96 -4.02
CA LEU A 84 -0.14 0.72 -3.55
C LEU A 84 0.57 0.01 -4.72
N GLU A 85 1.87 -0.21 -4.58
CA GLU A 85 2.65 -0.98 -5.55
C GLU A 85 2.82 -2.42 -5.11
N GLN A 86 3.21 -2.64 -3.85
CA GLN A 86 3.49 -3.98 -3.35
C GLN A 86 3.40 -4.09 -1.84
N ILE A 87 3.02 -5.27 -1.34
CA ILE A 87 3.18 -5.65 0.06
C ILE A 87 4.27 -6.72 0.15
N ILE A 88 5.41 -6.38 0.75
CA ILE A 88 6.56 -7.26 0.89
C ILE A 88 6.56 -7.86 2.29
N SER A 89 6.63 -9.19 2.35
CA SER A 89 6.96 -9.87 3.61
C SER A 89 8.47 -9.98 3.76
N PRO A 90 9.03 -9.70 4.96
CA PRO A 90 10.44 -9.94 5.19
C PRO A 90 10.71 -11.42 4.86
N PRO A 91 11.84 -11.74 4.21
CA PRO A 91 12.19 -13.13 3.98
C PRO A 91 12.21 -13.83 5.33
N ALA A 92 11.46 -14.93 5.46
CA ALA A 92 11.51 -15.77 6.65
C ALA A 92 12.97 -16.14 6.89
N GLY A 93 13.60 -15.53 7.89
CA GLY A 93 14.99 -15.77 8.23
C GLY A 93 15.18 -17.26 8.47
N LYS A 94 16.13 -17.85 7.75
CA LYS A 94 16.73 -19.14 8.10
C LYS A 94 17.58 -18.99 9.36
#